data_AF-A0A636GG74-F1
#
_entry.id   AF-A0A636GG74-F1
#
_cell.length_a   1.000
_cell.length_b   1.000
_cell.length_c   1.000
_cell.angle_alpha   90.00
_cell.angle_beta   90.00
_cell.angle_gamma   90.00
#
_symmetry.space_group_name_H-M   'P 1'
#
loop_
_entity.id
_entity.type
_entity.pdbx_description
1 polymer ?
#
loop_
_entity_poly.entity_id
_entity_poly.type
_entity_poly.pdbx_seq_one_letter_code
_entity_poly.pdbx_strand_id
1 'polypeptide(L)'
;MLHKLFLWVTDNSAETQKTGKQAQSPEALGFLRPQTVDVLLGTENRQKMLKQMRENSLLTKEATEKYYMQPLRHCVSLMQGLPATERGHHAVVGGLVDLTLKTVVCALRLSRGYMLPQGAS
;
A
#
# COMPACT_ATOMS: atom_id res chain seq x y z
N MET A 1 38.68 -19.55 -7.10
CA MET A 1 38.03 -19.72 -5.78
C MET A 1 36.59 -19.21 -5.84
N LEU A 2 35.71 -19.97 -6.51
CA LEU A 2 34.32 -19.61 -6.82
C LEU A 2 33.38 -20.75 -6.35
N HIS A 3 33.48 -21.16 -5.10
CA HIS A 3 32.72 -22.32 -4.60
C HIS A 3 32.04 -22.11 -3.22
N LYS A 4 31.91 -20.86 -2.76
CA LYS A 4 31.28 -20.56 -1.47
C LYS A 4 29.87 -19.97 -1.55
N LEU A 5 29.28 -19.84 -2.75
CA LEU A 5 27.95 -19.24 -2.90
C LEU A 5 26.78 -20.25 -2.87
N PHE A 6 27.03 -21.55 -2.68
CA PHE A 6 25.99 -22.58 -2.86
C PHE A 6 25.55 -23.34 -1.59
N LEU A 7 25.89 -22.85 -0.39
CA LEU A 7 25.59 -23.55 0.88
C LEU A 7 24.49 -22.90 1.74
N TRP A 8 23.75 -21.92 1.23
CA TRP A 8 22.71 -21.22 2.01
C TRP A 8 21.29 -21.80 1.85
N VAL A 9 21.09 -22.84 1.02
CA VAL A 9 19.73 -23.35 0.66
C VAL A 9 19.38 -24.70 1.30
N THR A 10 20.23 -25.30 2.12
CA THR A 10 19.86 -26.51 2.89
C THR A 10 19.95 -26.24 4.37
N ASP A 11 18.78 -26.11 4.98
CA ASP A 11 18.55 -26.07 6.42
C ASP A 11 19.29 -27.22 7.12
N ASN A 12 20.18 -26.89 8.07
CA ASN A 12 20.50 -27.82 9.14
C ASN A 12 20.98 -27.07 10.39
N SER A 13 20.28 -27.35 11.49
CA SER A 13 20.51 -26.77 12.81
C SER A 13 21.91 -27.08 13.31
N ALA A 14 22.67 -26.04 13.65
CA ALA A 14 23.81 -26.14 14.55
C ALA A 14 23.79 -24.92 15.46
N GLU A 15 23.46 -25.17 16.73
CA GLU A 15 23.67 -24.22 17.81
C GLU A 15 25.13 -23.76 17.82
N THR A 16 25.36 -22.46 17.89
CA THR A 16 26.64 -21.93 18.35
C THR A 16 26.37 -20.70 19.20
N GLN A 17 26.79 -20.79 20.46
CA GLN A 17 26.54 -19.83 21.51
C GLN A 17 27.36 -18.54 21.31
N LYS A 18 26.62 -17.43 21.33
CA LYS A 18 26.89 -16.09 21.89
C LYS A 18 28.35 -15.57 21.93
N THR A 19 28.61 -14.54 21.13
CA THR A 19 29.46 -13.41 21.49
C THR A 19 28.61 -12.14 21.50
N GLY A 20 28.50 -11.49 22.66
CA GLY A 20 27.56 -10.40 22.91
C GLY A 20 27.96 -9.08 22.24
N LYS A 21 27.37 -8.82 21.07
CA LYS A 21 26.82 -7.50 20.74
C LYS A 21 25.34 -7.76 20.47
N GLN A 22 24.46 -7.33 21.37
CA GLN A 22 23.02 -7.36 21.09
C GLN A 22 22.78 -6.47 19.87
N ALA A 23 22.62 -7.07 18.69
CA ALA A 23 22.22 -6.36 17.50
C ALA A 23 20.82 -5.78 17.75
N GLN A 24 20.69 -4.46 17.66
CA GLN A 24 19.41 -3.78 17.79
C GLN A 24 18.45 -4.33 16.73
N SER A 25 17.20 -4.58 17.10
CA SER A 25 16.22 -5.04 16.13
C SER A 25 15.96 -3.95 15.09
N PRO A 26 15.58 -4.29 13.85
CA PRO A 26 15.31 -3.29 12.80
C PRO A 26 14.30 -2.22 13.24
N GLU A 27 13.33 -2.57 14.08
CA GLU A 27 12.33 -1.65 14.59
C GLU A 27 12.93 -0.64 15.59
N ALA A 28 13.90 -1.08 16.40
CA ALA A 28 14.63 -0.20 17.32
C ALA A 28 15.48 0.84 16.56
N LEU A 29 15.83 0.55 15.30
CA LEU A 29 16.50 1.46 14.38
C LEU A 29 15.52 2.34 13.57
N GLY A 30 14.21 2.20 13.80
CA GLY A 30 13.16 2.95 13.10
C GLY A 30 12.76 2.36 11.74
N PHE A 31 13.21 1.16 11.37
CA PHE A 31 12.74 0.49 10.16
C PHE A 31 11.34 -0.08 10.35
N LEU A 32 10.50 0.10 9.33
CA LEU A 32 9.16 -0.47 9.28
C LEU A 32 9.20 -1.85 8.63
N ARG A 33 8.47 -2.81 9.22
CA ARG A 33 8.23 -4.10 8.57
C ARG A 33 7.22 -3.94 7.43
N PRO A 34 7.44 -4.62 6.28
CA PRO A 34 6.42 -4.71 5.25
C PRO A 34 5.13 -5.34 5.80
N GLN A 35 4.00 -4.78 5.39
CA GLN A 35 2.67 -5.22 5.80
C GLN A 35 1.88 -5.76 4.60
N THR A 36 0.91 -6.63 4.89
CA THR A 36 -0.02 -7.10 3.87
C THR A 36 -0.97 -5.98 3.46
N VAL A 37 -1.48 -6.05 2.24
CA VAL A 37 -2.42 -5.04 1.72
C VAL A 37 -3.69 -4.96 2.56
N ASP A 38 -4.16 -6.08 3.11
CA ASP A 38 -5.33 -6.11 3.99
C ASP A 38 -5.12 -5.29 5.26
N VAL A 39 -3.92 -5.38 5.86
CA VAL A 39 -3.57 -4.55 7.03
C VAL A 39 -3.43 -3.08 6.62
N LEU A 40 -2.74 -2.81 5.50
CA LEU A 40 -2.54 -1.44 5.01
C LEU A 40 -3.86 -0.74 4.68
N LEU A 41 -4.85 -1.46 4.14
CA LEU A 41 -6.17 -0.91 3.82
C LEU A 41 -7.16 -1.04 4.98
N GLY A 42 -6.82 -1.75 6.05
CA GLY A 42 -7.76 -2.17 7.09
C GLY A 42 -8.23 -1.08 8.04
N THR A 43 -7.64 0.12 8.01
CA THR A 43 -8.07 1.22 8.88
C THR A 43 -9.48 1.69 8.49
N GLU A 44 -10.27 2.11 9.49
CA GLU A 44 -11.66 2.53 9.28
C GLU A 44 -11.77 3.63 8.21
N ASN A 45 -10.88 4.63 8.27
CA ASN A 45 -10.85 5.73 7.30
C ASN A 45 -10.57 5.23 5.88
N ARG A 46 -9.62 4.31 5.70
CA ARG A 46 -9.29 3.76 4.38
C ARG A 46 -10.43 2.90 3.85
N GLN A 47 -11.06 2.08 4.69
CA GLN A 47 -12.26 1.31 4.31
C GLN A 47 -13.43 2.20 3.89
N LYS A 48 -13.66 3.31 4.60
CA LYS A 48 -14.67 4.31 4.22
C LYS A 48 -14.39 4.89 2.83
N MET A 49 -13.12 5.21 2.53
CA MET A 49 -12.73 5.72 1.22
C MET A 49 -12.89 4.67 0.12
N LEU A 50 -12.53 3.41 0.38
CA LEU A 50 -12.77 2.31 -0.57
C LEU A 50 -14.26 2.12 -0.87
N LYS A 51 -15.13 2.24 0.15
CA LYS A 51 -16.59 2.26 -0.04
C LYS A 51 -17.02 3.42 -0.94
N GLN A 52 -16.53 4.62 -0.68
CA GLN A 52 -16.79 5.79 -1.53
C GLN A 52 -16.31 5.60 -2.97
N MET A 53 -15.15 4.97 -3.20
CA MET A 53 -14.69 4.68 -4.56
C MET A 53 -15.66 3.78 -5.30
N ARG A 54 -16.16 2.72 -4.65
CA ARG A 54 -17.14 1.79 -5.24
C ARG A 54 -18.47 2.48 -5.52
N GLU A 55 -18.96 3.29 -4.59
CA GLU A 55 -20.21 4.05 -4.74
C GLU A 55 -20.14 5.13 -5.82
N ASN A 56 -18.93 5.65 -6.09
CA ASN A 56 -18.73 6.67 -7.11
C ASN A 56 -18.34 6.11 -8.48
N SER A 57 -18.09 4.80 -8.58
CA SER A 57 -17.80 4.16 -9.86
C SER A 57 -19.02 4.19 -10.77
N LEU A 58 -18.81 4.53 -12.04
CA LEU A 58 -19.82 4.43 -13.10
C LEU A 58 -19.85 3.03 -13.75
N LEU A 59 -18.96 2.14 -13.32
CA LEU A 59 -18.81 0.80 -13.86
C LEU A 59 -19.64 -0.21 -13.08
N THR A 60 -19.87 -1.39 -13.66
CA THR A 60 -20.44 -2.53 -12.92
C THR A 60 -19.55 -2.89 -11.72
N LYS A 61 -20.09 -3.64 -10.75
CA LYS A 61 -19.33 -4.09 -9.58
C LYS A 61 -18.08 -4.90 -9.98
N GLU A 62 -18.21 -5.79 -10.97
CA GLU A 62 -17.12 -6.62 -11.48
C GLU A 62 -16.04 -5.78 -12.16
N ALA A 63 -16.44 -4.84 -13.02
CA ALA A 63 -15.51 -3.94 -13.69
C ALA A 63 -14.82 -2.99 -12.69
N THR A 64 -15.53 -2.53 -11.68
CA THR A 64 -14.97 -1.72 -10.58
C THR A 64 -13.89 -2.50 -9.82
N GLU A 65 -14.16 -3.76 -9.49
CA GLU A 65 -13.18 -4.59 -8.79
C GLU A 65 -11.93 -4.83 -9.66
N LYS A 66 -12.13 -5.17 -10.93
CA LYS A 66 -11.04 -5.45 -11.88
C LYS A 66 -10.19 -4.22 -12.23
N TYR A 67 -10.83 -3.09 -12.52
CA TYR A 67 -10.13 -1.92 -13.08
C TYR A 67 -9.75 -0.87 -12.05
N TYR A 68 -10.40 -0.83 -10.88
CA TYR A 68 -10.05 0.12 -9.82
C TYR A 68 -9.46 -0.58 -8.59
N MET A 69 -10.15 -1.58 -8.03
CA MET A 69 -9.74 -2.15 -6.73
C MET A 69 -8.48 -3.01 -6.84
N GLN A 70 -8.37 -3.89 -7.84
CA GLN A 70 -7.18 -4.72 -8.02
C GLN A 70 -5.89 -3.90 -8.26
N PRO A 71 -5.85 -2.92 -9.20
CA PRO A 71 -4.69 -2.07 -9.38
C PRO A 71 -4.36 -1.25 -8.13
N LEU A 72 -5.37 -0.70 -7.46
CA LEU A 72 -5.18 0.05 -6.22
C LEU A 72 -4.51 -0.80 -5.13
N ARG A 73 -4.96 -2.04 -4.94
CA ARG A 73 -4.37 -2.97 -3.97
C ARG A 73 -2.91 -3.27 -4.29
N HIS A 74 -2.58 -3.43 -5.58
CA HIS A 74 -1.19 -3.60 -6.00
C HIS A 74 -0.36 -2.34 -5.71
N CYS A 75 -0.84 -1.15 -6.07
CA CYS A 75 -0.18 0.11 -5.74
C CYS A 75 0.08 0.25 -4.23
N VAL A 76 -0.92 -0.02 -3.39
CA VAL A 76 -0.79 0.05 -1.93
C VAL A 76 0.23 -0.95 -1.40
N SER A 77 0.33 -2.14 -2.00
CA SER A 77 1.38 -3.11 -1.66
C SER A 77 2.80 -2.60 -1.88
N LEU A 78 2.99 -1.68 -2.84
CA LEU A 78 4.28 -1.04 -3.12
C LEU A 78 4.49 0.20 -2.24
N MET A 79 3.41 0.95 -1.97
CA MET A 79 3.46 2.17 -1.15
C MET A 79 3.79 1.90 0.31
N GLN A 80 3.37 0.76 0.88
CA GLN A 80 3.67 0.36 2.26
C GLN A 80 3.44 1.52 3.26
N GLY A 81 4.43 1.82 4.10
CA GLY A 81 4.40 2.91 5.08
C GLY A 81 4.94 4.25 4.58
N LEU A 82 5.13 4.45 3.26
CA LEU A 82 5.78 5.65 2.75
C LEU A 82 4.97 6.94 3.05
N PRO A 83 5.66 8.03 3.42
CA PRO A 83 5.04 9.36 3.47
C PRO A 83 4.79 9.86 2.04
N ALA A 84 3.76 10.70 1.86
CA ALA A 84 3.50 11.32 0.56
C ALA A 84 4.35 12.57 0.32
N THR A 85 4.70 13.26 1.40
CA THR A 85 5.38 14.56 1.40
C THR A 85 6.41 14.61 2.52
N GLU A 86 7.36 15.53 2.42
CA GLU A 86 8.37 15.74 3.47
C GLU A 86 7.80 16.43 4.72
N ARG A 87 6.76 17.27 4.55
CA ARG A 87 6.10 18.04 5.63
C ARG A 87 4.59 18.09 5.45
N GLY A 88 3.88 18.42 6.52
CA GLY A 88 2.43 18.63 6.52
C GLY A 88 1.63 17.36 6.81
N HIS A 89 0.34 17.38 6.47
CA HIS A 89 -0.63 16.36 6.89
C HIS A 89 -0.34 14.94 6.34
N HIS A 90 0.35 14.84 5.21
CA HIS A 90 0.69 13.56 4.58
C HIS A 90 2.16 13.13 4.77
N ALA A 91 2.91 13.84 5.63
CA ALA A 91 4.27 13.49 6.04
C ALA A 91 4.26 12.53 7.23
N VAL A 92 3.45 11.48 7.15
CA VAL A 92 3.24 10.47 8.19
C VAL A 92 3.30 9.08 7.58
N VAL A 93 3.48 8.05 8.42
CA VAL A 93 3.52 6.65 7.96
C VAL A 93 2.23 6.29 7.24
N GLY A 94 2.34 5.81 5.99
CA GLY A 94 1.20 5.48 5.14
C GLY A 94 0.50 6.70 4.53
N GLY A 95 1.05 7.91 4.69
CA GLY A 95 0.49 9.14 4.15
C GLY A 95 0.32 9.10 2.63
N LEU A 96 1.18 8.37 1.91
CA LEU A 96 1.07 8.17 0.47
C LEU A 96 -0.17 7.36 0.08
N VAL A 97 -0.52 6.34 0.86
CA VAL A 97 -1.75 5.56 0.69
C VAL A 97 -2.96 6.47 0.90
N ASP A 98 -2.97 7.25 1.97
CA ASP A 98 -4.08 8.12 2.32
C ASP A 98 -4.32 9.22 1.28
N LEU A 99 -3.25 9.85 0.81
CA LEU A 99 -3.33 10.85 -0.25
C LEU A 99 -3.84 10.23 -1.55
N THR A 100 -3.32 9.05 -1.92
CA THR A 100 -3.75 8.35 -3.14
C THR A 100 -5.24 8.02 -3.10
N LEU A 101 -5.72 7.41 -2.02
CA LEU A 101 -7.15 7.10 -1.85
C LEU A 101 -8.01 8.37 -1.95
N LYS A 102 -7.56 9.49 -1.37
CA LYS A 102 -8.30 10.75 -1.36
C LYS A 102 -8.41 11.32 -2.77
N THR A 103 -7.30 11.29 -3.51
CA THR A 103 -7.25 11.72 -4.90
C THR A 103 -8.16 10.89 -5.77
N VAL A 104 -8.14 9.56 -5.65
CA VAL A 104 -8.99 8.69 -6.49
C VAL A 104 -10.46 8.83 -6.15
N VAL A 105 -10.84 8.92 -4.87
CA VAL A 105 -12.24 9.22 -4.46
C VAL A 105 -12.69 10.55 -5.07
N CYS A 106 -11.84 11.58 -5.04
CA CYS A 106 -12.14 12.88 -5.62
C CYS A 106 -12.32 12.78 -7.15
N ALA A 107 -11.39 12.14 -7.84
CA ALA A 107 -11.45 11.94 -9.29
C ALA A 107 -12.75 11.22 -9.70
N LEU A 108 -13.08 10.11 -9.04
CA LEU A 108 -14.32 9.37 -9.31
C LEU A 108 -15.57 10.22 -9.05
N ARG A 109 -15.59 10.99 -7.95
CA ARG A 109 -16.70 11.93 -7.67
C ARG A 109 -16.88 12.96 -8.78
N LEU A 110 -15.79 13.53 -9.29
CA LEU A 110 -15.84 14.51 -10.38
C LEU A 110 -16.32 13.85 -11.68
N SER A 111 -15.84 12.63 -11.99
CA SER A 111 -16.23 11.90 -13.19
C SER A 111 -17.73 11.58 -13.27
N ARG A 112 -18.44 11.45 -12.13
CA ARG A 112 -19.89 11.21 -12.13
C ARG A 112 -20.72 12.31 -12.78
N GLY A 113 -20.23 13.55 -12.77
CA GLY A 113 -20.96 14.72 -13.30
C GLY A 113 -20.77 14.96 -14.80
N TYR A 114 -19.84 14.26 -15.45
CA TYR A 114 -19.45 14.49 -16.84
C TYR A 114 -19.55 13.18 -17.63
N MET A 115 -20.77 12.69 -17.87
CA MET A 115 -20.96 11.59 -18.84
C MET A 115 -20.89 12.08 -20.29
N LEU A 116 -21.16 13.37 -20.55
CA LEU A 116 -21.04 14.02 -21.86
C LEU A 116 -20.68 15.52 -21.66
N PRO A 117 -19.93 16.15 -22.59
CA PRO A 117 -19.73 17.61 -22.57
C PRO A 117 -21.07 18.34 -22.73
N GLN A 118 -21.20 19.55 -22.17
CA GLN A 118 -22.35 20.42 -22.43
C GLN A 118 -22.48 20.64 -23.95
N GLY A 119 -23.60 20.19 -24.54
CA GLY A 119 -23.89 20.34 -25.96
C GLY A 119 -23.84 19.06 -26.81
N ALA A 120 -23.55 17.89 -26.23
CA ALA A 120 -23.78 16.61 -26.92
C ALA A 120 -25.26 16.20 -26.78
N SER A 121 -26.10 16.67 -27.70
CA SER A 121 -27.46 16.15 -27.96
C SER A 121 -27.49 15.35 -29.26
#